data_AF-A0A143XK06-F1
#
_entry.id   AF-A0A143XK06-F1
#
_cell.length_a   1.000
_cell.length_b   1.000
_cell.length_c   1.000
_cell.angle_alpha   90.00
_cell.angle_beta   90.00
_cell.angle_gamma   90.00
#
_symmetry.space_group_name_H-M   'P 1'
#
loop_
_entity.id
_entity.type
_entity.pdbx_description
1 polymer ?
#
loop_
_entity_poly.entity_id
_entity_poly.type
_entity_poly.pdbx_seq_one_letter_code
_entity_poly.pdbx_strand_id
1 'polypeptide(L)'
;MLCLNEGRMLNNSWENIYELAVNEKKRERGSSMKDITQKYLKSVKKLFPIYGKMERQYIKNLQTPLQEYAEEKEDLSYEELTEEFGTPSHVISEYFSEVDEEYLFRQLRIRGYVKKFLIFVVIAFLAFNGYCYYWAYQDYLNAQDQHIMYKEIIIEEN
;
A
#
# COMPACT_ATOMS: atom_id res chain seq x y z
N MET A 1 48.27 37.91 24.73
CA MET A 1 47.88 36.50 24.52
C MET A 1 46.38 36.32 24.24
N LEU A 2 45.50 37.26 24.65
CA LEU A 2 44.04 37.16 24.46
C LEU A 2 43.56 37.36 23.01
N CYS A 3 44.18 38.27 22.24
CA CYS A 3 43.75 38.55 20.86
C CYS A 3 43.95 37.38 19.87
N LEU A 4 44.92 36.50 20.13
CA LEU A 4 45.15 35.29 19.30
C LEU A 4 44.09 34.20 19.55
N ASN A 5 43.43 34.22 20.71
CA ASN A 5 42.42 33.23 21.08
C ASN A 5 41.04 33.63 20.54
N GLU A 6 40.69 34.93 20.55
CA GLU A 6 39.45 35.44 19.94
C GLU A 6 39.43 35.28 18.41
N GLY A 7 40.54 35.57 17.72
CA GLY A 7 40.63 35.36 16.27
C GLY A 7 40.50 33.89 15.86
N ARG A 8 40.97 32.96 16.71
CA ARG A 8 40.81 31.52 16.51
C ARG A 8 39.38 31.04 16.76
N MET A 9 38.69 31.62 17.75
CA MET A 9 37.28 31.32 18.02
C MET A 9 36.34 31.80 16.91
N LEU A 10 36.60 32.96 16.32
CA LEU A 10 35.81 33.46 15.19
C LEU A 10 36.04 32.64 13.92
N ASN A 11 37.28 32.21 13.63
CA ASN A 11 37.56 31.37 12.45
C ASN A 11 36.86 30.01 12.55
N ASN A 12 36.89 29.37 13.73
CA ASN A 12 36.17 28.13 13.99
C ASN A 12 34.64 28.31 13.96
N SER A 13 34.13 29.51 14.30
CA SER A 13 32.69 29.82 14.23
C SER A 13 32.20 29.90 12.79
N TRP A 14 32.92 30.64 11.93
CA TRP A 14 32.59 30.73 10.51
C TRP A 14 32.70 29.36 9.81
N GLU A 15 33.76 28.59 10.07
CA GLU A 15 33.92 27.23 9.54
C GLU A 15 32.73 26.33 9.93
N ASN A 16 32.28 26.36 11.19
CA ASN A 16 31.09 25.63 11.62
C ASN A 16 29.81 26.09 10.90
N ILE A 17 29.61 27.39 10.71
CA ILE A 17 28.44 27.92 9.99
C ILE A 17 28.47 27.50 8.51
N TYR A 18 29.64 27.56 7.87
CA TYR A 18 29.83 27.08 6.50
C TYR A 18 29.55 25.57 6.39
N GLU A 19 30.09 24.75 7.30
CA GLU A 19 29.83 23.31 7.34
C GLU A 19 28.34 23.00 7.59
N LEU A 20 27.67 23.74 8.47
CA LEU A 20 26.24 23.62 8.72
C LEU A 20 25.42 23.95 7.47
N ALA A 21 25.72 25.07 6.79
CA ALA A 21 25.02 25.47 5.58
C ALA A 21 25.23 24.48 4.42
N VAL A 22 26.44 23.92 4.29
CA VAL A 22 26.74 22.88 3.30
C VAL A 22 25.96 21.60 3.61
N ASN A 23 25.89 21.20 4.89
CA ASN A 23 25.15 20.02 5.32
C ASN A 23 23.63 20.18 5.18
N GLU A 24 23.07 21.35 5.50
CA GLU A 24 21.66 21.67 5.27
C GLU A 24 21.32 21.61 3.78
N LYS A 25 22.12 22.24 2.92
CA LYS A 25 21.92 22.18 1.47
C LYS A 25 22.04 20.75 0.93
N LYS A 26 22.95 19.93 1.46
CA LYS A 26 23.06 18.50 1.12
C LYS A 26 21.82 17.72 1.56
N ARG A 27 21.27 18.04 2.73
CA ARG A 27 20.05 17.42 3.28
C ARG A 27 18.81 17.78 2.47
N GLU A 28 18.64 19.04 2.12
CA GLU A 28 17.54 19.53 1.28
C GLU A 28 17.58 18.93 -0.13
N ARG A 29 18.77 18.89 -0.76
CA ARG A 29 18.98 18.22 -2.05
C ARG A 29 18.59 16.74 -1.99
N GLY A 30 19.12 16.01 -1.01
CA GLY A 30 18.79 14.60 -0.82
C GLY A 30 17.30 14.34 -0.57
N SER A 31 16.57 15.30 0.04
CA SER A 31 15.10 15.22 0.16
C SER A 31 14.41 15.42 -1.19
N SER A 32 14.84 16.41 -1.97
CA SER A 32 14.25 16.73 -3.28
C SER A 32 14.43 15.59 -4.30
N MET A 33 15.63 15.02 -4.43
CA MET A 33 15.87 13.89 -5.34
C MET A 33 15.01 12.67 -4.97
N LYS A 34 14.87 12.37 -3.67
CA LYS A 34 13.99 11.29 -3.20
C LYS A 34 12.54 11.52 -3.61
N ASP A 35 12.05 12.76 -3.55
CA ASP A 35 10.69 13.10 -3.98
C ASP A 35 10.51 12.91 -5.50
N ILE A 36 11.50 13.24 -6.31
CA ILE A 36 11.46 13.06 -7.77
C ILE A 36 11.45 11.58 -8.14
N THR A 37 12.35 10.78 -7.56
CA THR A 37 12.37 9.32 -7.76
C THR A 37 11.06 8.66 -7.31
N GLN A 38 10.50 9.10 -6.18
CA GLN A 38 9.20 8.62 -5.72
C GLN A 38 8.05 9.01 -6.66
N LYS A 39 8.06 10.21 -7.25
CA LYS A 39 7.08 10.62 -8.25
C LYS A 39 7.13 9.73 -9.49
N TYR A 40 8.33 9.38 -9.95
CA TYR A 40 8.51 8.45 -11.07
C TYR A 40 7.95 7.06 -10.74
N LEU A 41 8.38 6.46 -9.62
CA LEU A 41 7.89 5.14 -9.18
C LEU A 41 6.38 5.12 -8.95
N LYS A 42 5.79 6.20 -8.44
CA LYS A 42 4.34 6.33 -8.26
C LYS A 42 3.60 6.36 -9.59
N SER A 43 4.19 6.97 -10.62
CA SER A 43 3.63 7.01 -11.97
C SER A 43 3.65 5.63 -12.62
N VAL A 44 4.79 4.93 -12.53
CA VAL A 44 4.93 3.52 -12.93
C VAL A 44 3.91 2.64 -12.19
N LYS A 45 3.81 2.78 -10.87
CA LYS A 45 2.89 2.00 -10.04
C LYS A 45 1.42 2.18 -10.42
N LYS A 46 1.01 3.38 -10.86
CA LYS A 46 -0.38 3.68 -11.26
C LYS A 46 -0.79 2.99 -12.56
N LEU A 47 0.17 2.73 -13.44
CA LEU A 47 -0.06 2.10 -14.73
C LEU A 47 -0.25 0.58 -14.61
N PHE A 48 0.15 -0.01 -13.47
CA PHE A 48 -0.15 -1.42 -13.19
C PHE A 48 -1.64 -1.63 -12.87
N PRO A 49 -2.35 -2.50 -13.61
CA PRO A 49 -3.73 -2.85 -13.29
C PRO A 49 -3.84 -3.67 -12.00
N ILE A 50 -2.77 -4.38 -11.62
CA ILE A 50 -2.70 -5.26 -10.45
C ILE A 50 -1.32 -5.11 -9.81
N TYR A 51 -1.27 -5.00 -8.47
CA TYR A 51 -0.02 -4.85 -7.71
C TYR A 51 0.26 -6.11 -6.87
N GLY A 52 0.72 -7.17 -7.52
CA GLY A 52 1.02 -8.47 -6.94
C GLY A 52 2.45 -8.59 -6.40
N LYS A 53 2.94 -9.84 -6.25
CA LYS A 53 4.29 -10.12 -5.74
C LYS A 53 5.38 -9.81 -6.77
N MET A 54 5.12 -10.13 -8.04
CA MET A 54 6.11 -9.91 -9.11
C MET A 54 6.25 -8.43 -9.41
N GLU A 55 5.15 -7.67 -9.40
CA GLU A 55 5.14 -6.23 -9.63
C GLU A 55 5.83 -5.49 -8.48
N ARG A 56 5.65 -5.94 -7.24
CA ARG A 56 6.42 -5.43 -6.09
C ARG A 56 7.92 -5.66 -6.27
N GLN A 57 8.30 -6.85 -6.73
CA GLN A 57 9.71 -7.19 -6.93
C GLN A 57 10.31 -6.41 -8.09
N TYR A 58 9.56 -6.25 -9.19
CA TYR A 58 9.95 -5.43 -10.33
C TYR A 58 10.14 -3.96 -9.94
N ILE A 59 9.17 -3.35 -9.25
CA ILE A 59 9.30 -1.96 -8.76
C ILE A 59 10.48 -1.82 -7.81
N LYS A 60 10.74 -2.80 -6.94
CA LYS A 60 11.89 -2.77 -6.04
C LYS A 60 13.21 -2.87 -6.81
N ASN A 61 13.28 -3.75 -7.80
CA ASN A 61 14.45 -3.90 -8.66
C ASN A 61 14.70 -2.64 -9.50
N LEU A 62 13.65 -1.91 -9.89
CA LEU A 62 13.75 -0.61 -10.57
C LEU A 62 14.12 0.54 -9.61
N GLN A 63 13.65 0.47 -8.35
CA GLN A 63 13.91 1.51 -7.34
C GLN A 63 15.38 1.60 -6.95
N THR A 64 16.08 0.47 -6.83
CA THR A 64 17.50 0.44 -6.45
C THR A 64 18.39 1.24 -7.41
N PRO A 65 18.42 0.96 -8.73
CA PRO A 65 19.25 1.71 -9.67
C PRO A 65 18.80 3.16 -9.82
N LEU A 66 17.51 3.46 -9.65
CA LEU A 66 17.01 4.86 -9.61
C LEU A 66 17.58 5.65 -8.42
N GLN A 67 17.78 4.99 -7.27
CA GLN A 67 18.38 5.61 -6.10
C GLN A 67 19.89 5.77 -6.27
N GLU A 68 20.57 4.78 -6.83
CA GLU A 68 22.00 4.85 -7.14
C GLU A 68 22.30 5.97 -8.15
N TYR A 69 21.52 6.07 -9.22
CA TYR A 69 21.64 7.15 -10.21
C TYR A 69 21.35 8.54 -9.61
N ALA A 70 20.36 8.61 -8.72
CA ALA A 70 20.04 9.84 -8.00
C ALA A 70 21.13 10.26 -7.01
N GLU A 71 21.96 9.34 -6.52
CA GLU A 71 23.08 9.66 -5.63
C GLU A 71 24.32 10.12 -6.42
N GLU A 72 24.47 9.68 -7.67
CA GLU A 72 25.60 10.00 -8.54
C GLU A 72 25.43 11.34 -9.27
N LYS A 73 24.20 11.77 -9.56
CA LYS A 73 23.92 13.08 -10.20
C LYS A 73 23.61 14.20 -9.20
N GLU A 74 24.26 15.36 -9.40
CA GLU A 74 24.09 16.53 -8.52
C GLU A 74 22.78 17.31 -8.73
N ASP A 75 22.16 17.17 -9.91
CA ASP A 75 20.84 17.72 -10.26
C ASP A 75 20.09 16.66 -11.06
N LEU A 76 18.95 16.20 -10.54
CA LEU A 76 18.17 15.11 -11.14
C LEU A 76 16.81 15.66 -11.56
N SER A 77 16.60 15.86 -12.86
CA SER A 77 15.28 16.18 -13.42
C SER A 77 14.47 14.90 -13.64
N TYR A 78 13.14 15.05 -13.59
CA TYR A 78 12.22 13.99 -14.00
C TYR A 78 12.44 13.57 -15.46
N GLU A 79 12.83 14.52 -16.33
CA GLU A 79 13.07 14.25 -17.76
C GLU A 79 14.30 13.37 -17.97
N GLU A 80 15.40 13.65 -17.26
CA GLU A 80 16.62 12.82 -17.32
C GLU A 80 16.35 11.40 -16.84
N LEU A 81 15.53 11.23 -15.80
CA LEU A 81 15.09 9.90 -15.36
C LEU A 81 14.31 9.16 -16.44
N THR A 82 13.44 9.84 -17.18
CA THR A 82 12.68 9.23 -18.27
C THR A 82 13.51 8.97 -19.53
N GLU A 83 14.63 9.67 -19.71
CA GLU A 83 15.55 9.47 -20.82
C GLU A 83 16.45 8.26 -20.56
N GLU A 84 16.99 8.13 -19.34
CA GLU A 84 17.88 7.03 -18.94
C GLU A 84 17.11 5.72 -18.71
N PHE A 85 16.04 5.76 -17.91
CA PHE A 85 15.26 4.57 -17.53
C PHE A 85 14.06 4.31 -18.44
N GLY A 86 13.82 5.18 -19.42
CA GLY A 86 12.65 5.12 -20.29
C GLY A 86 11.40 5.73 -19.66
N THR A 87 10.37 5.95 -20.49
CA THR A 87 9.09 6.46 -19.99
C THR A 87 8.38 5.40 -19.14
N PRO A 88 7.63 5.80 -18.10
CA PRO A 88 6.88 4.86 -17.25
C PRO A 88 5.99 3.88 -18.03
N SER A 89 5.48 4.31 -19.18
CA SER A 89 4.66 3.49 -20.07
C SER A 89 5.48 2.47 -20.84
N HIS A 90 6.67 2.85 -21.30
CA HIS A 90 7.58 1.96 -22.03
C HIS A 90 8.12 0.86 -21.11
N VAL A 91 8.61 1.25 -19.93
CA VAL A 91 9.11 0.34 -18.88
C VAL A 91 8.10 -0.76 -18.54
N ILE A 92 6.82 -0.39 -18.45
CA ILE A 92 5.75 -1.34 -18.14
C ILE A 92 5.38 -2.20 -19.35
N SER A 93 5.43 -1.64 -20.56
CA SER A 93 5.23 -2.40 -21.78
C SER A 93 6.31 -3.48 -21.97
N GLU A 94 7.56 -3.15 -21.66
CA GLU A 94 8.69 -4.08 -21.70
C GLU A 94 8.51 -5.17 -20.64
N TYR A 95 8.17 -4.78 -19.39
CA TYR A 95 7.82 -5.74 -18.34
C TYR A 95 6.71 -6.71 -18.77
N PHE A 96 5.61 -6.22 -19.35
CA PHE A 96 4.53 -7.10 -19.81
C PHE A 96 4.91 -7.99 -21.00
N SER A 97 5.92 -7.59 -21.78
CA SER A 97 6.44 -8.39 -22.90
C SER A 97 7.38 -9.49 -22.42
N GLU A 98 8.11 -9.26 -21.33
CA GLU A 98 8.99 -10.25 -20.71
C GLU A 98 8.27 -11.21 -19.75
N VAL A 99 7.15 -10.79 -19.15
CA VAL A 99 6.40 -11.60 -18.21
C VAL A 99 5.64 -12.72 -18.91
N ASP A 100 5.81 -13.94 -18.40
CA ASP A 100 5.12 -15.13 -18.91
C ASP A 100 3.60 -14.95 -19.01
N GLU A 101 3.03 -15.32 -20.16
CA GLU A 101 1.59 -15.30 -20.41
C GLU A 101 0.80 -16.06 -19.34
N GLU A 102 1.34 -17.18 -18.84
CA GLU A 102 0.72 -18.00 -17.81
C GLU A 102 0.51 -17.23 -16.50
N TYR A 103 1.43 -16.34 -16.14
CA TYR A 103 1.32 -15.48 -14.98
C TYR A 103 0.18 -14.47 -15.15
N LEU A 104 0.09 -13.84 -16.33
CA LEU A 104 -0.97 -12.88 -16.66
C LEU A 104 -2.35 -13.55 -16.64
N PHE A 105 -2.49 -14.71 -17.28
CA PHE A 105 -3.74 -15.48 -17.26
C PHE A 105 -4.15 -15.90 -15.83
N ARG A 106 -3.18 -16.30 -15.00
CA ARG A 106 -3.44 -16.64 -13.60
C ARG A 106 -3.97 -15.44 -12.81
N GLN A 107 -3.38 -14.26 -12.98
CA GLN A 107 -3.86 -13.04 -12.30
C GLN A 107 -5.27 -12.64 -12.76
N LEU A 108 -5.54 -12.71 -14.06
CA LEU A 108 -6.88 -12.43 -14.62
C LEU A 108 -7.93 -13.39 -14.05
N ARG A 109 -7.59 -14.68 -13.92
CA ARG A 109 -8.47 -15.69 -13.31
C ARG A 109 -8.71 -15.43 -11.83
N ILE A 110 -7.69 -15.00 -11.07
CA ILE A 110 -7.82 -14.63 -9.66
C ILE A 110 -8.76 -13.43 -9.49
N ARG A 111 -8.65 -12.39 -10.33
CA ARG A 111 -9.56 -11.22 -10.28
C ARG A 111 -11.02 -11.63 -10.44
N GLY A 112 -11.31 -12.55 -11.37
CA GLY A 112 -12.64 -13.14 -11.52
C GLY A 112 -13.10 -13.93 -10.30
N TYR A 113 -12.20 -14.72 -9.71
CA TYR A 113 -12.50 -15.54 -8.54
C TYR A 113 -12.75 -14.70 -7.28
N VAL A 114 -11.98 -13.63 -7.04
CA VAL A 114 -12.16 -12.72 -5.89
C VAL A 114 -13.53 -12.05 -5.92
N LYS A 115 -13.98 -11.58 -7.10
CA LYS A 115 -15.31 -10.98 -7.23
C LYS A 115 -16.42 -11.98 -6.91
N LYS A 116 -16.30 -13.22 -7.39
CA LYS A 116 -17.25 -14.31 -7.08
C LYS A 116 -17.22 -14.68 -5.60
N PHE A 117 -16.04 -14.75 -4.99
CA PHE A 117 -15.87 -15.04 -3.57
C PHE A 117 -16.54 -13.98 -2.70
N LEU A 118 -16.41 -12.69 -3.04
CA LEU A 118 -17.06 -11.61 -2.30
C LEU A 118 -18.60 -11.71 -2.36
N ILE A 119 -19.16 -12.02 -3.52
CA ILE A 119 -20.60 -12.28 -3.67
C ILE A 119 -21.03 -13.47 -2.82
N PHE A 120 -20.25 -14.56 -2.85
CA PHE A 120 -20.52 -15.75 -2.04
C PHE A 120 -20.55 -15.44 -0.54
N VAL A 121 -19.60 -14.64 -0.04
CA VAL A 121 -19.55 -14.20 1.36
C VAL A 121 -20.80 -13.41 1.75
N VAL A 122 -21.28 -12.51 0.88
CA VAL A 122 -22.50 -11.74 1.15
C VAL A 122 -23.71 -12.67 1.25
N ILE A 123 -23.86 -13.61 0.33
CA ILE A 123 -24.95 -14.60 0.35
C ILE A 123 -24.89 -15.46 1.62
N ALA A 124 -23.69 -15.93 2.00
CA ALA A 124 -23.50 -16.72 3.21
C ALA A 124 -23.87 -15.92 4.47
N PHE A 125 -23.53 -14.63 4.52
CA PHE A 125 -23.92 -13.77 5.64
C PHE A 125 -25.44 -13.60 5.71
N LEU A 126 -26.11 -13.35 4.60
CA LEU A 126 -27.58 -13.29 4.53
C LEU A 126 -28.22 -14.60 5.00
N ALA A 127 -27.73 -15.74 4.53
CA ALA A 127 -28.22 -17.06 4.94
C ALA A 127 -28.00 -17.30 6.44
N PHE A 128 -26.85 -16.91 6.99
CA PHE A 128 -26.57 -17.03 8.42
C PHE A 128 -27.52 -16.20 9.28
N ASN A 129 -27.75 -14.93 8.90
CA ASN A 129 -28.73 -14.08 9.59
C ASN A 129 -30.14 -14.66 9.50
N GLY A 130 -30.54 -15.16 8.33
CA GLY A 130 -31.83 -15.82 8.14
C GLY A 130 -31.97 -17.09 8.99
N TYR A 131 -30.91 -17.88 9.11
CA TYR A 131 -30.89 -19.08 9.95
C TYR A 131 -31.02 -18.73 11.44
N CYS A 132 -30.27 -17.72 11.91
CA CYS A 132 -30.40 -17.23 13.28
C CYS A 132 -31.82 -16.72 13.57
N TYR A 133 -32.43 -15.99 12.63
CA TYR A 133 -33.80 -15.52 12.76
C TYR A 133 -34.80 -16.68 12.81
N TYR A 134 -34.67 -17.66 11.92
CA TYR A 134 -35.51 -18.85 11.89
C TYR A 134 -35.42 -19.64 13.21
N TRP A 135 -34.21 -19.82 13.73
CA TRP A 135 -33.99 -20.54 14.99
C TRP A 135 -34.61 -19.79 16.18
N ALA A 136 -34.47 -18.47 16.24
CA ALA A 136 -35.14 -17.65 17.25
C ALA A 136 -36.68 -17.69 17.15
N TYR A 137 -37.22 -17.75 15.93
CA TYR A 137 -38.66 -17.89 15.71
C TYR A 137 -39.19 -19.26 16.16
N GLN A 138 -38.43 -20.33 15.91
CA GLN A 138 -38.76 -21.67 16.40
C GLN A 138 -38.77 -21.73 17.93
N ASP A 139 -37.79 -21.10 18.58
CA ASP A 139 -37.74 -21.02 20.04
C ASP A 139 -38.95 -20.26 20.61
N TYR A 140 -39.35 -19.16 19.97
CA TYR A 140 -40.57 -18.43 20.34
C TYR A 140 -41.85 -19.29 20.24
N LEU A 141 -42.00 -20.06 19.16
CA LEU A 141 -43.15 -20.95 18.98
C LEU A 141 -43.20 -22.03 20.06
N ASN A 142 -42.06 -22.65 20.35
CA ASN A 142 -41.96 -23.66 21.40
C ASN A 142 -42.33 -23.08 22.77
N ALA A 143 -41.88 -21.87 23.09
CA ALA A 143 -42.22 -21.21 24.35
C ALA A 143 -43.73 -20.91 24.47
N GLN A 144 -44.38 -20.53 23.37
CA GLN A 144 -45.83 -20.29 23.35
C GLN A 144 -46.62 -21.58 23.56
N ASP A 145 -46.23 -22.67 22.88
CA ASP A 145 -46.89 -23.97 23.00
C ASP A 145 -46.82 -24.51 24.44
N GLN A 146 -45.66 -24.42 25.09
CA GLN A 146 -45.49 -24.80 26.50
C GLN A 146 -46.40 -23.99 27.43
N HIS A 147 -46.58 -22.69 27.16
CA HIS A 147 -47.43 -21.83 27.97
C HIS A 147 -48.94 -22.13 27.79
N ILE A 148 -49.35 -22.60 26.61
CA ILE A 148 -50.73 -23.05 26.36
C ILE A 148 -50.99 -24.37 27.12
N MET A 149 -50.08 -25.34 26.99
CA MET A 149 -50.18 -26.64 27.67
C MET A 149 -50.26 -26.51 29.21
N TYR A 150 -49.43 -25.66 29.82
CA TYR A 150 -49.47 -25.43 31.27
C TYR A 150 -50.82 -24.87 31.76
N LYS A 151 -51.44 -23.98 30.98
CA LYS A 151 -52.75 -23.41 31.31
C LYS A 151 -53.87 -24.44 31.23
N GLU A 152 -53.81 -25.36 30.27
CA GLU A 152 -54.80 -26.44 30.12
C GLU A 152 -54.76 -27.40 31.32
N ILE A 153 -53.57 -27.80 31.77
CA ILE A 153 -53.39 -28.68 32.94
C ILE A 153 -54.03 -28.09 34.21
N ILE A 154 -53.87 -26.79 34.46
CA ILE A 154 -54.46 -26.12 35.64
C ILE A 154 -55.99 -26.15 35.62
N ILE A 155 -56.61 -26.08 34.43
CA ILE A 155 -58.08 -26.08 34.29
C ILE A 155 -58.65 -27.48 34.55
N GLU A 156 -57.92 -28.54 34.20
CA GLU A 156 -58.36 -29.93 34.48
C GLU A 156 -58.21 -30.34 35.95
N GLU A 157 -57.26 -29.74 36.69
CA GLU A 157 -57.04 -30.07 38.12
C GLU A 157 -58.01 -29.39 39.10
N ASN A 158 -58.82 -28.42 38.66
CA ASN A 158 -59.68 -27.60 39.53
C ASN A 158 -61.17 -27.75 39.24
#